data_AF-D5ADK0-F1
#
_entry.id   AF-D5ADK0-F1
#
_cell.length_a   1.000
_cell.length_b   1.000
_cell.length_c   1.000
_cell.angle_alpha   90.00
_cell.angle_beta   90.00
_cell.angle_gamma   90.00
#
_symmetry.space_group_name_H-M   'P 1'
#
loop_
_entity.id
_entity.type
_entity.pdbx_description
1 polymer ?
#
loop_
_entity_poly.entity_id
_entity_poly.type
_entity_poly.pdbx_seq_one_letter_code
_entity_poly.pdbx_strand_id
1 'polypeptide(L)'
;MHLEKNALKGESGFILDGFPRTTRQAEILEQVTEINLVINLRIREDVLLQKCLGRRICSQCGNNYNVASINIEAKDGHPAIYMAPLLPPPSCVSKLITRADDTEEVVKERLRVYHDKSRPVEEFYRSRGKLLEFELPGGIPESWPKLLAALNIEEHDSKQRLAA
;
A
#
# COMPACT_ATOMS: atom_id res chain seq x y z
N MET A 1 -8.61 10.82 5.77
CA MET A 1 -7.75 11.86 5.19
C MET A 1 -6.69 12.18 6.23
N HIS A 2 -5.50 11.59 6.11
CA HIS A 2 -4.37 11.93 6.98
C HIS A 2 -3.51 12.93 6.20
N LEU A 3 -3.58 14.21 6.57
CA LEU A 3 -2.75 15.25 5.98
C LEU A 3 -1.48 15.36 6.83
N GLU A 4 -0.41 14.67 6.44
CA GLU A 4 0.89 14.90 7.06
C GLU A 4 1.53 16.15 6.47
N LYS A 5 1.62 17.21 7.28
CA LYS A 5 2.46 18.36 6.98
C LYS A 5 3.89 18.03 7.40
N ASN A 6 4.76 17.73 6.44
CA ASN A 6 6.19 17.68 6.72
C ASN A 6 6.72 19.10 6.95
N ALA A 7 7.01 19.43 8.21
CA ALA A 7 7.55 20.72 8.65
C ALA A 7 9.09 20.74 8.61
N LEU A 8 9.69 20.31 7.51
CA LEU A 8 11.13 20.39 7.29
C LEU A 8 11.38 21.10 5.96
N LYS A 9 11.83 22.36 6.05
CA LYS A 9 12.22 23.25 4.95
C LYS A 9 11.12 23.57 3.90
N GLY A 10 10.19 24.46 4.25
CA GLY A 10 9.51 25.36 3.28
C GLY A 10 8.66 24.75 2.16
N GLU A 11 8.63 23.44 1.97
CA GLU A 11 7.87 22.77 0.92
C GLU A 11 6.60 22.14 1.50
N SER A 12 5.46 22.77 1.24
CA SER A 12 4.15 22.23 1.61
C SER A 12 3.68 21.22 0.56
N GLY A 13 4.03 19.95 0.74
CA GLY A 13 3.43 18.83 0.01
C GLY A 13 2.29 18.16 0.79
N PHE A 14 1.52 17.32 0.12
CA PHE A 14 0.55 16.43 0.76
C PHE A 14 0.54 15.06 0.07
N ILE A 15 0.21 14.03 0.84
CA ILE A 15 -0.07 12.68 0.31
C ILE A 15 -1.54 12.39 0.56
N LEU A 16 -2.25 11.98 -0.48
CA LEU A 16 -3.62 11.51 -0.37
C LEU A 16 -3.62 9.98 -0.42
N ASP A 17 -3.81 9.36 0.74
CA ASP A 17 -3.94 7.92 0.84
C ASP A 17 -5.40 7.49 0.69
N GLY A 18 -5.67 6.67 -0.33
CA GLY A 18 -6.98 6.07 -0.58
C GLY A 18 -8.05 7.02 -1.10
N PHE A 19 -7.68 8.21 -1.58
CA PHE A 19 -8.54 9.19 -2.24
C PHE A 19 -7.78 9.82 -3.42
N PRO A 20 -8.40 9.99 -4.61
CA PRO A 20 -9.80 9.72 -4.95
C PRO A 20 -10.08 8.23 -5.26
N ARG A 21 -11.33 7.80 -5.05
CA ARG A 21 -11.80 6.42 -5.37
C ARG A 21 -12.78 6.35 -6.55
N THR A 22 -13.15 7.49 -7.12
CA THR A 22 -14.05 7.59 -8.27
C THR A 22 -13.56 8.69 -9.20
N THR A 23 -13.88 8.58 -10.49
CA THR A 23 -13.55 9.62 -11.49
C THR A 23 -14.12 10.98 -11.09
N ARG A 24 -15.34 11.02 -10.57
CA ARG A 24 -15.95 12.28 -10.09
C ARG A 24 -15.15 12.94 -8.97
N GLN A 25 -14.62 12.15 -8.03
CA GLN A 25 -13.74 12.67 -6.99
C GLN A 25 -12.43 13.19 -7.57
N ALA A 26 -11.85 12.51 -8.56
CA ALA A 26 -10.63 12.93 -9.23
C ALA A 26 -10.82 14.25 -10.01
N GLU A 27 -11.96 14.41 -10.68
CA GLU A 27 -12.36 15.67 -11.34
C GLU A 27 -12.43 16.83 -10.35
N ILE A 28 -13.13 16.64 -9.23
CA ILE A 28 -13.28 17.68 -8.21
C ILE A 28 -11.93 18.00 -7.57
N LEU A 29 -11.12 16.98 -7.29
CA LEU A 29 -9.81 17.17 -6.67
C LEU A 29 -8.90 18.05 -7.53
N GLU A 30 -8.88 17.82 -8.85
CA GLU A 30 -8.08 18.59 -9.80
C GLU A 30 -8.60 20.03 -10.01
N GLN A 31 -9.80 20.36 -9.55
CA GLN A 31 -10.29 21.74 -9.49
C GLN A 31 -9.82 22.48 -8.24
N VAL A 32 -9.53 21.75 -7.16
CA VAL A 32 -9.15 22.31 -5.86
C VAL A 32 -7.63 22.43 -5.73
N THR A 33 -6.89 21.47 -6.27
CA THR A 33 -5.44 21.43 -6.16
C THR A 33 -4.82 20.65 -7.32
N GLU A 34 -3.58 21.00 -7.67
CA GLU A 34 -2.84 20.27 -8.68
C GLU A 34 -2.31 18.95 -8.11
N ILE A 35 -2.63 17.85 -8.76
CA ILE A 35 -2.02 16.55 -8.46
C ILE A 35 -0.82 16.36 -9.38
N ASN A 36 0.39 16.32 -8.81
CA ASN A 36 1.62 16.14 -9.60
C ASN A 36 1.90 14.67 -9.94
N LEU A 37 1.52 13.76 -9.04
CA LEU A 37 1.83 12.34 -9.17
C LEU A 37 0.75 11.49 -8.51
N VAL A 38 0.38 10.38 -9.17
CA VAL A 38 -0.44 9.31 -8.61
C VAL A 38 0.35 8.02 -8.73
N ILE A 39 0.54 7.33 -7.61
CA ILE A 39 1.27 6.06 -7.57
C ILE A 39 0.26 4.93 -7.44
N ASN A 40 0.23 4.03 -8.42
CA ASN A 40 -0.51 2.78 -8.33
C ASN A 40 0.44 1.65 -7.90
N LEU A 41 0.31 1.22 -6.65
CA LEU A 41 1.08 0.11 -6.11
C LEU A 41 0.43 -1.21 -6.54
N ARG A 42 1.08 -1.90 -7.48
CA ARG A 42 0.61 -3.17 -8.03
C ARG A 42 1.36 -4.32 -7.38
N ILE A 43 0.63 -5.41 -7.15
CA ILE A 43 1.20 -6.67 -6.69
C ILE A 43 0.29 -7.79 -7.17
N ARG A 44 0.86 -8.99 -7.34
CA ARG A 44 0.12 -10.17 -7.76
C ARG A 44 -1.08 -10.47 -6.85
N GLU A 45 -2.20 -10.85 -7.46
CA GLU A 45 -3.46 -11.12 -6.74
C GLU A 45 -3.34 -12.30 -5.76
N ASP A 46 -2.55 -13.32 -6.09
CA ASP A 46 -2.29 -14.46 -5.20
C ASP A 46 -1.60 -14.04 -3.91
N VAL A 47 -0.70 -13.05 -3.98
CA VAL A 47 -0.08 -12.42 -2.80
C VAL A 47 -1.10 -11.62 -1.99
N LEU A 48 -1.95 -10.82 -2.64
CA LEU A 48 -2.99 -10.05 -1.96
C LEU A 48 -3.96 -10.96 -1.21
N LEU A 49 -4.36 -12.07 -1.84
CA LEU A 49 -5.25 -13.05 -1.23
C LEU A 49 -4.62 -13.61 0.06
N GLN A 50 -3.39 -14.11 -0.03
CA GLN A 50 -2.67 -14.64 1.15
C GLN A 50 -2.49 -13.57 2.24
N LYS A 51 -2.17 -12.32 1.88
CA LYS A 51 -2.05 -11.21 2.85
C LYS A 51 -3.38 -10.87 3.52
N CYS A 52 -4.50 -10.86 2.79
CA CYS A 52 -5.80 -10.63 3.38
C CYS A 52 -6.19 -11.74 4.36
N LEU A 53 -6.05 -13.01 3.96
CA LEU A 53 -6.35 -14.17 4.82
C LEU A 53 -5.41 -14.28 6.03
N GLY A 54 -4.17 -13.79 5.90
CA GLY A 54 -3.17 -13.73 6.96
C GLY A 54 -3.34 -12.56 7.93
N ARG A 55 -4.25 -11.63 7.68
CA ARG A 55 -4.46 -10.45 8.52
C ARG A 55 -4.93 -10.84 9.91
N ARG A 56 -4.34 -10.25 10.94
CA ARG A 56 -4.73 -10.42 12.34
C ARG A 56 -4.81 -9.06 13.01
N ILE A 57 -5.75 -8.93 13.93
CA ILE A 57 -5.86 -7.75 14.79
C ILE A 57 -5.70 -8.22 16.23
N CYS A 58 -4.89 -7.53 17.02
CA CYS A 58 -4.84 -7.80 18.45
C CYS A 58 -6.06 -7.18 19.14
N SER A 59 -6.88 -7.99 19.80
CA SER A 59 -8.09 -7.53 20.48
C SER A 59 -7.83 -6.59 21.68
N GLN A 60 -6.58 -6.51 22.15
CA GLN A 60 -6.21 -5.65 23.28
C GLN A 60 -5.58 -4.31 22.85
N CYS A 61 -4.59 -4.34 21.94
CA CYS A 61 -3.90 -3.10 21.53
C CYS A 61 -4.44 -2.51 20.23
N GLY A 62 -5.27 -3.24 19.47
CA GLY A 62 -5.83 -2.78 18.20
C GLY A 62 -4.85 -2.79 17.02
N ASN A 63 -3.58 -3.14 17.23
CA ASN A 63 -2.58 -3.20 16.17
C ASN A 63 -2.88 -4.30 15.15
N ASN A 64 -2.51 -4.02 13.90
CA ASN A 64 -2.60 -4.97 12.79
C ASN A 64 -1.31 -5.76 12.66
N TYR A 65 -1.46 -7.06 12.45
CA TYR A 65 -0.39 -8.02 12.19
C TYR A 65 -0.74 -8.84 10.96
N ASN A 66 0.24 -9.55 10.41
CA ASN A 66 0.02 -10.42 9.28
C ASN A 66 0.86 -11.69 9.43
N VAL A 67 0.21 -12.83 9.59
CA VAL A 67 0.90 -14.11 9.78
C VAL A 67 1.27 -14.80 8.47
N ALA A 68 0.87 -14.25 7.32
CA ALA A 68 1.22 -14.83 6.02
C ALA A 68 2.70 -14.63 5.70
N SER A 69 3.40 -15.75 5.57
CA SER A 69 4.75 -15.85 5.04
C SER A 69 4.66 -16.13 3.54
N ILE A 70 4.96 -15.12 2.72
CA ILE A 70 4.84 -15.21 1.27
C ILE A 70 6.20 -15.62 0.70
N ASN A 71 6.23 -16.75 0.02
CA ASN A 71 7.36 -17.19 -0.79
C ASN A 71 6.79 -17.83 -2.06
N ILE A 72 6.63 -17.02 -3.10
CA ILE A 72 6.04 -17.46 -4.37
C ILE A 72 7.11 -17.40 -5.44
N GLU A 73 7.30 -18.51 -6.14
CA GLU A 73 8.25 -18.59 -7.25
C GLU A 73 7.80 -17.75 -8.45
N ALA A 74 8.74 -17.52 -9.37
CA ALA A 74 8.45 -16.89 -10.63
C ALA A 74 7.48 -17.77 -11.43
N LYS A 75 6.39 -17.17 -11.94
CA LYS A 75 5.34 -17.90 -12.65
C LYS A 75 4.66 -16.99 -13.67
N ASP A 76 4.37 -17.52 -14.86
CA ASP A 76 3.62 -16.83 -15.92
C ASP A 76 4.18 -15.44 -16.27
N GLY A 77 5.52 -15.30 -16.27
CA GLY A 77 6.21 -14.03 -16.54
C GLY A 77 6.27 -13.06 -15.35
N HIS A 78 5.65 -13.40 -14.22
CA HIS A 78 5.81 -12.64 -12.97
C HIS A 78 7.06 -13.10 -12.21
N PRO A 79 7.83 -12.17 -11.62
CA PRO A 79 9.01 -12.53 -10.84
C PRO A 79 8.62 -13.27 -9.54
N ALA A 80 9.61 -13.92 -8.94
CA ALA A 80 9.48 -14.46 -7.60
C ALA A 80 9.25 -13.33 -6.60
N ILE A 81 8.39 -13.57 -5.61
CA ILE A 81 8.05 -12.61 -4.56
C ILE A 81 8.25 -13.25 -3.20
N TYR A 82 9.04 -12.58 -2.36
CA TYR A 82 9.18 -12.90 -0.95
C TYR A 82 8.65 -11.75 -0.08
N MET A 83 7.81 -12.08 0.90
CA MET A 83 7.39 -11.14 1.93
C MET A 83 7.32 -11.85 3.27
N ALA A 84 8.19 -11.45 4.20
CA ALA A 84 8.15 -11.93 5.57
C ALA A 84 6.81 -11.60 6.25
N PRO A 85 6.38 -12.42 7.24
CA PRO A 85 5.23 -12.10 8.07
C PRO A 85 5.52 -10.90 8.97
N LEU A 86 4.47 -10.17 9.33
CA LEU A 86 4.49 -9.14 10.37
C LEU A 86 3.91 -9.75 11.65
N LEU A 87 4.79 -10.44 12.41
CA LEU A 87 4.38 -11.18 13.60
C LEU A 87 4.10 -10.26 14.80
N PRO A 88 3.15 -10.65 15.68
CA PRO A 88 2.91 -9.93 16.92
C PRO A 88 4.04 -10.13 17.94
N PRO A 89 4.20 -9.21 18.91
CA PRO A 89 4.99 -9.48 20.10
C PRO A 89 4.35 -10.58 20.95
N PRO A 90 5.10 -11.27 21.84
CA PRO A 90 4.59 -12.37 22.65
C PRO A 90 3.32 -12.04 23.45
N SER A 91 3.22 -10.81 23.95
CA SER A 91 2.06 -10.32 24.71
C SER A 91 0.75 -10.27 23.92
N CYS A 92 0.81 -10.31 22.59
CA CYS A 92 -0.34 -10.20 21.68
C CYS A 92 -0.71 -11.53 21.00
N VAL A 93 0.13 -12.56 21.05
CA VAL A 93 -0.06 -13.83 20.30
C VAL A 93 -1.41 -14.49 20.61
N SER A 94 -1.75 -14.64 21.89
CA SER A 94 -3.01 -15.27 22.32
C SER A 94 -4.26 -14.39 22.14
N LYS A 95 -4.09 -13.15 21.69
CA LYS A 95 -5.15 -12.13 21.55
C LYS A 95 -5.42 -11.79 20.10
N LEU A 96 -4.78 -12.50 19.18
CA LEU A 96 -4.98 -12.30 17.75
C LEU A 96 -6.34 -12.85 17.33
N ILE A 97 -7.13 -12.00 16.72
CA ILE A 97 -8.40 -12.34 16.08
C ILE A 97 -8.31 -12.07 14.57
N THR A 98 -9.08 -12.84 13.80
CA THR A 98 -9.36 -12.54 12.39
C THR A 98 -10.55 -11.61 12.30
N ARG A 99 -10.66 -10.89 11.18
CA ARG A 99 -11.91 -10.18 10.90
C ARG A 99 -12.92 -11.15 10.30
N ALA A 100 -14.20 -10.90 10.52
CA ALA A 100 -15.28 -11.74 10.00
C ALA A 100 -15.35 -11.76 8.46
N ASP A 101 -14.76 -10.76 7.80
CA ASP A 101 -14.75 -10.54 6.36
C ASP A 101 -13.49 -11.05 5.64
N ASP A 102 -12.55 -11.70 6.34
CA ASP A 102 -11.33 -12.28 5.76
C ASP A 102 -11.58 -13.73 5.29
N THR A 103 -12.59 -13.96 4.44
CA THR A 103 -12.82 -15.22 3.72
C THR A 103 -12.34 -15.10 2.27
N GLU A 104 -11.97 -16.22 1.65
CA GLU A 104 -11.44 -16.21 0.28
C GLU A 104 -12.43 -15.60 -0.71
N GLU A 105 -13.71 -15.94 -0.59
CA GLU A 105 -14.78 -15.44 -1.45
C GLU A 105 -14.96 -13.93 -1.30
N VAL A 106 -14.96 -13.43 -0.06
CA VAL A 106 -15.13 -12.00 0.22
C VAL A 106 -13.90 -11.21 -0.24
N VAL A 107 -12.70 -11.76 -0.09
CA VAL A 107 -11.47 -11.12 -0.56
C VAL A 107 -11.45 -11.04 -2.09
N LYS A 108 -11.79 -12.13 -2.78
CA LYS A 108 -11.88 -12.14 -4.26
C LYS A 108 -12.89 -11.12 -4.77
N GLU A 109 -14.07 -11.05 -4.17
CA GLU A 109 -15.09 -10.07 -4.55
C GLU A 109 -14.61 -8.63 -4.30
N ARG A 110 -13.90 -8.38 -3.18
CA ARG A 110 -13.31 -7.07 -2.90
C ARG A 110 -12.27 -6.65 -3.94
N LEU A 111 -11.40 -7.58 -4.34
CA LEU A 111 -10.39 -7.32 -5.36
C LEU A 111 -11.06 -6.99 -6.69
N ARG A 112 -12.08 -7.77 -7.10
CA ARG A 112 -12.87 -7.48 -8.30
C ARG A 112 -13.51 -6.09 -8.25
N VAL A 113 -14.23 -5.77 -7.17
CA VAL A 113 -14.89 -4.47 -7.00
C VAL A 113 -13.87 -3.33 -6.98
N TYR A 114 -12.70 -3.54 -6.35
CA TYR A 114 -11.61 -2.58 -6.38
C TYR A 114 -11.13 -2.34 -7.82
N HIS A 115 -10.84 -3.40 -8.58
CA HIS A 115 -10.43 -3.26 -9.98
C HIS A 115 -11.46 -2.52 -10.83
N ASP A 116 -12.74 -2.85 -10.70
CA ASP A 116 -13.80 -2.21 -11.47
C ASP A 116 -13.96 -0.71 -11.13
N LYS A 117 -13.74 -0.33 -9.87
CA LYS A 117 -13.84 1.07 -9.42
C LYS A 117 -12.58 1.89 -9.63
N SER A 118 -11.41 1.26 -9.50
CA SER A 118 -10.10 1.91 -9.61
C SER A 118 -9.70 2.11 -11.07
N ARG A 119 -10.05 1.18 -11.98
CA ARG A 119 -9.68 1.28 -13.40
C ARG A 119 -10.07 2.62 -14.05
N PRO A 120 -11.29 3.16 -13.88
CA PRO A 120 -11.63 4.48 -14.41
C PRO A 120 -10.77 5.62 -13.85
N VAL A 121 -10.38 5.55 -12.58
CA VAL A 121 -9.52 6.57 -11.93
C VAL A 121 -8.09 6.46 -12.43
N GLU A 122 -7.58 5.24 -12.58
CA GLU A 122 -6.27 4.99 -13.17
C GLU A 122 -6.21 5.52 -14.60
N GLU A 123 -7.20 5.21 -15.45
CA GLU A 123 -7.29 5.72 -16.82
C GLU A 123 -7.33 7.25 -16.88
N PHE A 124 -8.07 7.87 -15.96
CA PHE A 124 -8.14 9.32 -15.83
C PHE A 124 -6.77 9.96 -15.58
N TYR A 125 -5.97 9.43 -14.66
CA TYR A 125 -4.63 9.96 -14.39
C TYR A 125 -3.57 9.49 -15.41
N ARG A 126 -3.74 8.30 -16.00
CA ARG A 126 -2.89 7.77 -17.07
C ARG A 126 -2.98 8.62 -18.33
N SER A 127 -4.18 9.00 -18.75
CA SER A 127 -4.40 9.87 -19.92
C SER A 127 -3.79 11.27 -19.76
N ARG A 128 -3.48 11.67 -18.52
CA ARG A 128 -2.85 12.96 -18.17
C ARG A 128 -1.35 12.85 -17.91
N GLY A 129 -0.76 11.67 -18.04
CA GLY A 129 0.66 11.45 -17.77
C GLY A 129 1.05 11.60 -16.29
N LYS A 130 0.09 11.49 -15.37
CA LYS A 130 0.31 11.66 -13.92
C LYS A 130 0.41 10.32 -13.16
N LEU A 131 0.11 9.20 -13.82
CA LEU A 131 0.09 7.88 -13.20
C LEU A 131 1.46 7.19 -13.31
N LEU A 132 2.05 6.85 -12.17
CA LEU A 132 3.17 5.93 -12.05
C LEU A 132 2.64 4.56 -11.61
N GLU A 133 2.78 3.55 -12.47
CA GLU A 133 2.54 2.16 -12.08
C GLU A 133 3.82 1.58 -11.46
N PHE A 134 3.73 1.12 -10.21
CA PHE A 134 4.85 0.57 -9.47
C PHE A 134 4.53 -0.86 -9.02
N GLU A 135 5.16 -1.84 -9.65
CA GLU A 135 5.03 -3.25 -9.26
C GLU A 135 5.91 -3.54 -8.04
N LEU A 136 5.32 -4.04 -6.97
CA LEU A 136 6.01 -4.38 -5.74
C LEU A 136 6.85 -5.66 -5.95
N PRO A 137 8.19 -5.58 -5.85
CA PRO A 137 9.06 -6.73 -6.04
C PRO A 137 9.07 -7.72 -4.86
N GLY A 138 8.54 -7.33 -3.70
CA GLY A 138 8.72 -8.07 -2.45
C GLY A 138 8.17 -7.34 -1.24
N GLY A 139 8.69 -7.67 -0.06
CA GLY A 139 8.37 -6.99 1.18
C GLY A 139 8.80 -5.52 1.18
N ILE A 140 8.62 -4.86 2.33
CA ILE A 140 9.09 -3.48 2.53
C ILE A 140 10.59 -3.35 2.25
N PRO A 141 11.49 -4.24 2.75
CA PRO A 141 12.93 -4.11 2.52
C PRO A 141 13.32 -4.10 1.05
N GLU A 142 12.62 -4.88 0.20
CA GLU A 142 12.90 -4.96 -1.22
C GLU A 142 12.19 -3.86 -2.04
N SER A 143 10.98 -3.48 -1.61
CA SER A 143 10.13 -2.53 -2.34
C SER A 143 10.47 -1.08 -2.03
N TRP A 144 10.80 -0.75 -0.78
CA TRP A 144 11.01 0.62 -0.33
C TRP A 144 12.16 1.33 -1.05
N PRO A 145 13.37 0.74 -1.17
CA PRO A 145 14.47 1.41 -1.88
C PRO A 145 14.16 1.64 -3.37
N LYS A 146 13.46 0.69 -4.00
CA LYS A 146 13.07 0.82 -5.41
C LYS A 146 11.99 1.87 -5.62
N LEU A 147 11.06 2.00 -4.68
CA LEU A 147 10.04 3.05 -4.72
C LEU A 147 10.68 4.42 -4.56
N LEU A 148 11.57 4.60 -3.59
CA LEU A 148 12.31 5.86 -3.42
C LEU A 148 13.11 6.22 -4.67
N ALA A 149 13.80 5.25 -5.28
CA ALA A 149 14.50 5.45 -6.54
C ALA A 149 13.55 5.86 -7.69
N ALA A 150 12.38 5.22 -7.80
CA ALA A 150 11.38 5.58 -8.80
C ALA A 150 10.79 7.00 -8.58
N LEU A 151 10.80 7.48 -7.34
CA LEU A 151 10.36 8.82 -6.96
C LEU A 151 11.50 9.86 -6.98
N ASN A 152 12.74 9.45 -7.31
CA ASN A 152 13.94 10.28 -7.19
C ASN A 152 14.11 10.93 -5.81
N ILE A 153 13.75 10.20 -4.75
CA ILE A 153 13.91 10.65 -3.37
C ILE A 153 15.17 10.03 -2.80
N GLU A 154 16.12 10.86 -2.35
CA GLU A 154 17.29 10.40 -1.62
C GLU A 154 16.90 10.00 -0.19
N GLU A 155 17.33 8.81 0.23
CA GLU A 155 17.13 8.35 1.61
C GLU A 155 18.09 9.12 2.53
N HIS A 156 17.61 10.20 3.15
CA HIS A 156 18.34 10.83 4.23
C HIS A 156 18.28 9.92 5.47
N ASP A 157 19.41 9.29 5.80
CA ASP A 157 19.57 8.37 6.93
C ASP A 157 19.04 9.03 8.22
N SER A 158 17.91 8.54 8.71
CA SER A 158 17.22 9.07 9.90
C SER A 158 17.91 8.65 11.21
N LYS A 159 19.07 7.98 11.14
CA LYS A 159 19.83 7.46 12.28
C LYS A 159 20.34 8.51 13.27
N GLN A 160 20.21 9.81 13.00
CA GLN A 160 20.57 10.86 13.97
C GLN A 160 19.49 11.20 15.01
N ARG A 161 18.25 10.66 14.94
CA ARG A 161 17.15 11.05 15.85
C ARG A 161 17.01 10.22 17.14
N LEU A 162 17.88 9.25 17.40
CA LEU A 162 17.90 8.47 18.66
C LEU A 162 19.14 8.73 19.52
N ALA A 163 19.88 9.82 19.25
CA ALA A 163 20.98 10.30 20.08
C ALA A 163 20.94 11.82 20.20
N ALA A 164 19.88 12.33 20.85
CA ALA A 164 19.82 13.68 21.41
C ALA A 164 18.83 13.70 22.59
#